data_AF-B5HGT2-F1
#
_entry.id   AF-B5HGT2-F1
#
_cell.length_a   1.000
_cell.length_b   1.000
_cell.length_c   1.000
_cell.angle_alpha   90.00
_cell.angle_beta   90.00
_cell.angle_gamma   90.00
#
_symmetry.space_group_name_H-M   'P 1'
#
loop_
_entity.id
_entity.type
_entity.pdbx_description
1 polymer ?
#
loop_
_entity_poly.entity_id
_entity_poly.type
_entity_poly.pdbx_seq_one_letter_code
_entity_poly.pdbx_strand_id
1 'polypeptide(L)'
;MMAPPRRAAVLGSPIAHSLSPVLHRAAYAELGLTDWSYDRFEVDEAALPGFVAELDASWAGLSLTMPLKRAIIPLLDGISDTAASVEAVNTVVFTEDGRRVGDNTDVPGMVAALRERGVEQVDSAAILGAGATASSAVAALSRVCTGPVTAYVRSEARAAEMRGWGERLGVDVRTADWADAAHALRSPLVIATTPAGTTDALAAEVPAAPGTLFDVLYDPWPTALAAAWSGNGGGVVGGLDLLVHQAVFQVEQMTGRSPAPLRAMRIAGEHALRAR
;
A
#
# COMPACT_ATOMS: atom_id res chain seq x y z
N MET A 1 -15.81 -9.79 33.21
CA MET A 1 -15.91 -10.86 32.19
C MET A 1 -14.96 -10.45 31.09
N MET A 2 -13.92 -11.23 30.80
CA MET A 2 -12.99 -10.89 29.70
C MET A 2 -13.75 -10.91 28.38
N ALA A 3 -13.49 -9.93 27.52
CA ALA A 3 -14.03 -9.94 26.16
C ALA A 3 -13.54 -11.21 25.43
N PRO A 4 -14.36 -11.78 24.52
CA PRO A 4 -13.94 -12.94 23.74
C PRO A 4 -12.73 -12.59 22.87
N PRO A 5 -11.77 -13.51 22.67
CA PRO A 5 -10.56 -13.23 21.92
C PRO A 5 -10.90 -12.80 20.49
N ARG A 6 -10.20 -11.78 19.99
CA ARG A 6 -10.37 -11.24 18.64
C ARG A 6 -9.11 -11.45 17.81
N ARG A 7 -9.28 -11.88 16.56
CA ARG A 7 -8.19 -12.25 15.67
C ARG A 7 -8.21 -11.38 14.43
N ALA A 8 -7.04 -10.91 14.03
CA ALA A 8 -6.84 -10.39 12.69
C ALA A 8 -5.56 -10.98 12.09
N ALA A 9 -5.37 -10.87 10.79
CA ALA A 9 -4.14 -11.34 10.18
C ALA A 9 -3.82 -10.63 8.87
N VAL A 10 -2.57 -10.77 8.44
CA VAL A 10 -2.19 -10.46 7.06
C VAL A 10 -2.07 -11.75 6.25
N LEU A 11 -2.64 -11.76 5.05
CA LEU A 11 -2.55 -12.87 4.09
C LEU A 11 -1.80 -12.44 2.83
N GLY A 12 -0.97 -13.33 2.29
CA GLY A 12 -0.31 -13.17 1.00
C GLY A 12 0.72 -14.25 0.74
N SER A 13 1.39 -14.19 -0.41
CA SER A 13 2.53 -15.05 -0.73
C SER A 13 3.51 -14.33 -1.65
N PRO A 14 4.79 -14.17 -1.26
CA PRO A 14 5.37 -14.52 0.04
C PRO A 14 4.92 -13.56 1.16
N ILE A 15 4.87 -14.03 2.41
CA ILE A 15 4.39 -13.22 3.56
C ILE A 15 5.38 -13.08 4.73
N ALA A 16 6.46 -13.86 4.74
CA ALA A 16 7.37 -13.97 5.88
C ALA A 16 7.91 -12.60 6.35
N HIS A 17 8.19 -11.71 5.39
CA HIS A 17 8.77 -10.39 5.62
C HIS A 17 7.75 -9.30 5.98
N SER A 18 6.45 -9.62 6.08
CA SER A 18 5.43 -8.62 6.43
C SER A 18 5.66 -8.06 7.82
N LEU A 19 5.71 -6.72 7.91
CA LEU A 19 5.77 -5.97 9.17
C LEU A 19 4.37 -5.71 9.75
N SER A 20 3.28 -6.07 9.07
CA SER A 20 1.92 -5.83 9.56
C SER A 20 1.67 -6.41 10.96
N PRO A 21 2.13 -7.64 11.31
CA PRO A 21 2.00 -8.15 12.68
C PRO A 21 2.74 -7.31 13.72
N VAL A 22 3.88 -6.71 13.37
CA VAL A 22 4.61 -5.81 14.29
C VAL A 22 3.80 -4.54 14.54
N LEU A 23 3.30 -3.92 13.48
CA LEU A 23 2.55 -2.66 13.57
C LEU A 23 1.23 -2.84 14.33
N HIS A 24 0.44 -3.86 13.99
CA HIS A 24 -0.84 -4.12 14.63
C HIS A 24 -0.69 -4.52 16.10
N ARG A 25 0.27 -5.38 16.44
CA ARG A 25 0.51 -5.75 17.85
C ARG A 25 1.00 -4.56 18.68
N ALA A 26 1.81 -3.67 18.10
CA ALA A 26 2.18 -2.41 18.77
C ALA A 26 0.95 -1.53 19.01
N ALA A 27 0.04 -1.43 18.04
CA ALA A 27 -1.21 -0.71 18.21
C ALA A 27 -2.10 -1.34 19.29
N TYR A 28 -2.24 -2.67 19.30
CA TYR A 28 -3.08 -3.37 20.26
C TYR A 28 -2.55 -3.22 21.69
N ALA A 29 -1.23 -3.27 21.88
CA ALA A 29 -0.61 -3.03 23.17
C ALA A 29 -0.90 -1.62 23.69
N GLU A 30 -0.74 -0.59 22.86
CA GLU A 30 -0.99 0.81 23.23
C GLU A 30 -2.49 1.08 23.49
N LEU A 31 -3.38 0.41 22.77
CA LEU A 31 -4.83 0.50 22.95
C LEU A 31 -5.38 -0.37 24.10
N GLY A 32 -4.53 -1.11 24.80
CA GLY A 32 -4.94 -2.01 25.89
C GLY A 32 -5.77 -3.23 25.45
N LEU A 33 -5.66 -3.63 24.17
CA LEU A 33 -6.39 -4.74 23.56
C LEU A 33 -5.66 -6.07 23.81
N THR A 34 -5.57 -6.49 25.07
CA THR A 34 -4.78 -7.66 25.49
C THR A 34 -5.32 -9.01 25.02
N ASP A 35 -6.56 -9.05 24.57
CA ASP A 35 -7.28 -10.21 24.04
C ASP A 35 -7.26 -10.29 22.50
N TRP A 36 -6.53 -9.37 21.84
CA TRP A 36 -6.38 -9.34 20.39
C TRP A 36 -5.10 -10.01 19.92
N SER A 37 -5.18 -10.77 18.83
CA SER A 37 -4.01 -11.27 18.10
C SER A 37 -3.96 -10.71 16.67
N TYR A 38 -2.74 -10.56 16.18
CA TYR A 38 -2.48 -10.29 14.77
C TYR A 38 -1.40 -11.21 14.25
N ASP A 39 -1.73 -12.06 13.28
CA ASP A 39 -0.80 -13.06 12.75
C ASP A 39 -0.58 -12.89 11.24
N ARG A 40 0.26 -13.74 10.66
CA ARG A 40 0.49 -13.79 9.21
C ARG A 40 0.29 -15.22 8.73
N PHE A 41 -0.34 -15.36 7.57
CA PHE A 41 -0.55 -16.66 6.92
C PHE A 41 -0.11 -16.59 5.48
N GLU A 42 0.64 -17.60 5.06
CA GLU A 42 1.05 -17.76 3.67
C GLU A 42 -0.13 -18.36 2.90
N VAL A 43 -0.73 -17.55 2.03
CA VAL A 43 -1.95 -17.88 1.28
C VAL A 43 -1.82 -17.29 -0.11
N ASP A 44 -1.96 -18.14 -1.12
CA ASP A 44 -2.06 -17.74 -2.53
C ASP A 44 -3.53 -17.64 -2.98
N GLU A 45 -3.76 -17.28 -4.23
CA GLU A 45 -5.12 -17.11 -4.76
C GLU A 45 -5.94 -18.41 -4.74
N ALA A 46 -5.28 -19.57 -4.86
CA ALA A 46 -5.94 -20.88 -4.88
C ALA A 46 -6.40 -21.30 -3.48
N ALA A 47 -5.59 -21.03 -2.45
CA ALA A 47 -5.90 -21.35 -1.06
C ALA A 47 -6.86 -20.33 -0.41
N LEU A 48 -6.97 -19.12 -0.96
CA LEU A 48 -7.76 -18.02 -0.37
C LEU A 48 -9.24 -18.37 -0.09
N PRO A 49 -10.01 -19.00 -1.00
CA PRO A 49 -11.41 -19.34 -0.71
C PRO A 49 -11.56 -20.31 0.46
N GLY A 50 -10.66 -21.30 0.56
CA GLY A 50 -10.65 -22.26 1.67
C GLY A 50 -10.35 -21.59 3.00
N PHE A 51 -9.33 -20.72 3.03
CA PHE A 51 -8.98 -19.96 4.23
C PHE A 51 -10.16 -19.10 4.72
N VAL A 52 -10.83 -18.38 3.81
CA VAL A 52 -11.97 -17.51 4.14
C VAL A 52 -13.18 -18.32 4.64
N ALA A 53 -13.40 -19.52 4.13
CA ALA A 53 -14.51 -20.38 4.54
C ALA A 53 -14.37 -20.95 5.96
N GLU A 54 -13.13 -21.05 6.48
CA GLU A 54 -12.84 -21.58 7.83
C GLU A 54 -12.91 -20.51 8.94
N LEU A 55 -13.16 -19.24 8.59
CA LEU A 55 -13.19 -18.15 9.56
C LEU A 55 -14.47 -18.20 10.40
N ASP A 56 -14.31 -18.07 11.71
CA ASP A 56 -15.40 -17.98 12.68
C ASP A 56 -15.60 -16.54 13.20
N ALA A 57 -16.53 -16.38 14.15
CA ALA A 57 -16.86 -15.08 14.74
C ALA A 57 -15.73 -14.44 15.57
N SER A 58 -14.63 -15.14 15.84
CA SER A 58 -13.46 -14.55 16.51
C SER A 58 -12.67 -13.63 15.60
N TRP A 59 -12.83 -13.73 14.28
CA TRP A 59 -12.11 -12.90 13.32
C TRP A 59 -12.72 -11.50 13.22
N ALA A 60 -11.85 -10.48 13.30
CA ALA A 60 -12.19 -9.07 13.20
C ALA A 60 -11.83 -8.48 11.83
N GLY A 61 -10.75 -8.96 11.22
CA GLY A 61 -10.39 -8.55 9.86
C GLY A 61 -9.18 -9.26 9.27
N LEU A 62 -8.94 -8.99 8.00
CA LEU A 62 -7.77 -9.45 7.25
C LEU A 62 -7.15 -8.28 6.52
N SER A 63 -5.83 -8.11 6.61
CA SER A 63 -5.08 -7.32 5.64
C SER A 63 -4.60 -8.23 4.53
N LEU A 64 -4.60 -7.74 3.30
CA LEU A 64 -4.27 -8.52 2.11
C LEU A 64 -3.13 -7.86 1.35
N THR A 65 -2.10 -8.64 1.08
CA THR A 65 -1.02 -8.24 0.18
C THR A 65 -1.04 -9.10 -1.08
N MET A 66 -0.08 -8.91 -1.97
CA MET A 66 0.09 -9.72 -3.17
C MET A 66 0.05 -11.22 -2.84
N PRO A 67 -0.63 -12.06 -3.65
CA PRO A 67 -1.41 -11.71 -4.84
C PRO A 67 -2.90 -11.39 -4.57
N LEU A 68 -3.33 -11.35 -3.31
CA LEU A 68 -4.74 -11.54 -2.93
C LEU A 68 -5.67 -10.33 -3.10
N LYS A 69 -5.14 -9.13 -3.38
CA LYS A 69 -5.92 -7.88 -3.35
C LYS A 69 -7.08 -7.85 -4.35
N ARG A 70 -6.98 -8.56 -5.48
CA ARG A 70 -8.07 -8.74 -6.44
C ARG A 70 -8.86 -10.02 -6.19
N ALA A 71 -8.15 -11.11 -5.87
CA ALA A 71 -8.72 -12.43 -5.67
C ALA A 71 -9.74 -12.51 -4.52
N ILE A 72 -9.65 -11.63 -3.52
CA ILE A 72 -10.63 -11.58 -2.43
C ILE A 72 -12.00 -11.05 -2.87
N ILE A 73 -12.07 -10.16 -3.86
CA ILE A 73 -13.28 -9.37 -4.17
C ILE A 73 -14.52 -10.26 -4.38
N PRO A 74 -14.44 -11.39 -5.14
CA PRO A 74 -15.58 -12.29 -5.33
C PRO A 74 -16.06 -13.01 -4.05
N LEU A 75 -15.27 -12.98 -2.97
CA LEU A 75 -15.56 -13.66 -1.70
C LEU A 75 -16.19 -12.71 -0.66
N LEU A 76 -16.41 -11.44 -1.01
CA LEU A 76 -16.91 -10.41 -0.11
C LEU A 76 -18.39 -10.12 -0.34
N ASP A 77 -19.06 -9.66 0.73
CA ASP A 77 -20.47 -9.26 0.71
C ASP A 77 -20.66 -7.79 0.31
N GLY A 78 -19.56 -7.09 0.05
CA GLY A 78 -19.52 -5.70 -0.41
C GLY A 78 -18.11 -5.13 -0.34
N ILE A 79 -17.86 -4.07 -1.11
CA ILE A 79 -16.61 -3.31 -1.07
C ILE A 79 -16.93 -1.81 -0.98
N SER A 80 -16.03 -1.04 -0.38
CA SER A 80 -16.14 0.41 -0.31
C SER A 80 -16.01 1.07 -1.69
N ASP A 81 -16.46 2.32 -1.81
CA ASP A 81 -16.26 3.12 -3.03
C ASP A 81 -14.77 3.27 -3.36
N THR A 82 -13.91 3.43 -2.34
CA THR A 82 -12.47 3.51 -2.52
C THR A 82 -11.93 2.22 -3.14
N ALA A 83 -12.26 1.05 -2.60
CA ALA A 83 -11.82 -0.23 -3.13
C ALA A 83 -12.39 -0.51 -4.53
N ALA A 84 -13.66 -0.17 -4.76
CA ALA A 84 -14.29 -0.30 -6.06
C ALA A 84 -13.56 0.53 -7.11
N SER A 85 -13.18 1.78 -6.80
CA SER A 85 -12.55 2.71 -7.73
C SER A 85 -11.21 2.22 -8.32
N VAL A 86 -10.52 1.31 -7.63
CA VAL A 86 -9.19 0.76 -8.02
C VAL A 86 -9.18 -0.76 -8.21
N GLU A 87 -10.34 -1.40 -8.06
CA GLU A 87 -10.56 -2.86 -8.04
C GLU A 87 -9.49 -3.61 -7.26
N ALA A 88 -9.22 -3.15 -6.04
CA ALA A 88 -8.26 -3.76 -5.15
C ALA A 88 -8.70 -3.57 -3.71
N VAL A 89 -8.73 -4.65 -2.94
CA VAL A 89 -9.04 -4.67 -1.51
C VAL A 89 -7.78 -5.12 -0.77
N ASN A 90 -7.22 -4.26 0.09
CA ASN A 90 -6.12 -4.62 0.96
C ASN A 90 -6.59 -4.85 2.41
N THR A 91 -7.88 -4.64 2.71
CA THR A 91 -8.45 -4.67 4.06
C THR A 91 -9.83 -5.30 4.01
N VAL A 92 -10.09 -6.31 4.84
CA VAL A 92 -11.40 -6.93 5.03
C VAL A 92 -11.78 -6.76 6.49
N VAL A 93 -13.01 -6.33 6.74
CA VAL A 93 -13.60 -6.23 8.08
C VAL A 93 -14.77 -7.22 8.17
N PHE A 94 -14.80 -7.98 9.26
CA PHE A 94 -15.95 -8.81 9.61
C PHE A 94 -16.85 -8.02 10.55
N THR A 95 -18.01 -7.64 10.04
CA THR A 95 -18.99 -6.82 10.76
C THR A 95 -19.76 -7.64 11.79
N GLU A 96 -20.42 -6.97 12.74
CA GLU A 96 -21.19 -7.63 13.79
C GLU A 96 -22.38 -8.45 13.25
N ASP A 97 -22.93 -8.07 12.09
CA ASP A 97 -23.97 -8.81 11.37
C ASP A 97 -23.41 -9.96 10.51
N GLY A 98 -22.10 -10.25 10.59
CA GLY A 98 -21.45 -11.39 9.95
C GLY A 98 -21.05 -11.17 8.49
N ARG A 99 -21.17 -9.94 7.98
CA ARG A 99 -20.76 -9.62 6.61
C ARG A 99 -19.25 -9.39 6.51
N ARG A 100 -18.72 -9.66 5.31
CA ARG A 100 -17.34 -9.40 4.90
C ARG A 100 -17.32 -8.17 4.01
N VAL A 101 -16.81 -7.06 4.54
CA VAL A 101 -16.72 -5.80 3.80
C VAL A 101 -15.27 -5.51 3.48
N GLY A 102 -14.98 -5.27 2.19
CA GLY A 102 -13.64 -4.92 1.72
C GLY A 102 -13.41 -3.42 1.59
N ASP A 103 -12.20 -2.98 1.90
CA ASP A 103 -11.73 -1.61 1.70
C ASP A 103 -10.29 -1.58 1.16
N ASN A 104 -9.88 -0.41 0.67
CA ASN A 104 -8.52 -0.11 0.24
C ASN A 104 -7.94 1.04 1.06
N THR A 105 -7.10 0.70 2.02
CA THR A 105 -6.40 1.66 2.88
C THR A 105 -5.07 2.14 2.30
N ASP A 106 -4.60 1.57 1.17
CA ASP A 106 -3.41 2.08 0.48
C ASP A 106 -3.66 3.48 -0.09
N VAL A 107 -4.84 3.74 -0.66
CA VAL A 107 -5.17 5.06 -1.23
C VAL A 107 -5.08 6.18 -0.18
N PRO A 108 -5.84 6.15 0.93
CA PRO A 108 -5.70 7.17 1.97
C PRO A 108 -4.33 7.10 2.66
N GLY A 109 -3.70 5.92 2.74
CA GLY A 109 -2.36 5.74 3.29
C GLY A 109 -1.27 6.46 2.49
N MET A 110 -1.30 6.37 1.17
CA MET A 110 -0.36 7.06 0.26
C MET A 110 -0.51 8.57 0.37
N VAL A 111 -1.74 9.08 0.39
CA VAL A 111 -2.00 10.52 0.56
C VAL A 111 -1.48 11.02 1.90
N ALA A 112 -1.71 10.27 2.98
CA ALA A 112 -1.21 10.63 4.30
C ALA A 112 0.33 10.63 4.35
N ALA A 113 0.97 9.62 3.77
CA ALA A 113 2.43 9.52 3.69
C ALA A 113 3.06 10.67 2.88
N LEU A 114 2.47 11.03 1.75
CA LEU A 114 2.91 12.17 0.92
C LEU A 114 2.82 13.50 1.69
N ARG A 115 1.67 13.75 2.34
CA ARG A 115 1.45 14.97 3.13
C ARG A 115 2.37 15.06 4.34
N GLU A 116 2.62 13.95 5.03
CA GLU A 116 3.58 13.89 6.15
C GLU A 116 4.99 14.32 5.71
N ARG A 117 5.33 14.10 4.44
CA ARG A 117 6.61 14.54 3.81
C ARG A 117 6.52 15.90 3.10
N GLY A 118 5.43 16.64 3.30
CA GLY A 118 5.25 17.99 2.74
C GLY A 118 4.79 18.03 1.28
N VAL A 119 4.41 16.90 0.69
CA VAL A 119 3.85 16.84 -0.66
C VAL A 119 2.33 17.00 -0.59
N GLU A 120 1.88 18.25 -0.56
CA GLU A 120 0.44 18.59 -0.56
C GLU A 120 -0.17 18.57 -1.97
N GLN A 121 0.56 19.12 -2.94
CA GLN A 121 0.15 19.20 -4.34
C GLN A 121 1.36 19.22 -5.28
N VAL A 122 1.23 18.56 -6.43
CA VAL A 122 2.20 18.58 -7.54
C VAL A 122 1.49 18.88 -8.87
N ASP A 123 2.23 19.43 -9.83
CA ASP A 123 1.74 19.77 -11.17
C ASP A 123 1.87 18.61 -12.17
N SER A 124 2.72 17.62 -11.89
CA SER A 124 2.81 16.37 -12.65
C SER A 124 3.44 15.26 -11.81
N ALA A 125 3.18 14.01 -12.20
CA ALA A 125 3.77 12.85 -11.56
C ALA A 125 4.09 11.73 -12.55
N ALA A 126 4.99 10.83 -12.17
CA ALA A 126 5.23 9.59 -12.87
C ALA A 126 4.98 8.38 -11.98
N ILE A 127 4.52 7.29 -12.59
CA ILE A 127 4.40 5.98 -11.96
C ILE A 127 5.34 5.01 -12.67
N LEU A 128 6.19 4.32 -11.91
CA LEU A 128 6.96 3.18 -12.38
C LEU A 128 6.20 1.90 -11.99
N GLY A 129 5.54 1.26 -12.96
CA GLY A 129 4.75 0.04 -12.75
C GLY A 129 3.26 0.17 -13.07
N ALA A 130 2.56 -0.97 -13.06
CA ALA A 130 1.13 -1.08 -13.42
C ALA A 130 0.42 -2.22 -12.67
N GLY A 131 0.79 -2.47 -11.41
CA GLY A 131 0.14 -3.47 -10.55
C GLY A 131 -1.04 -2.90 -9.75
N ALA A 132 -1.62 -3.68 -8.82
CA ALA A 132 -2.69 -3.21 -7.94
C ALA A 132 -2.28 -2.00 -7.05
N THR A 133 -1.01 -1.92 -6.68
CA THR A 133 -0.48 -0.74 -5.99
C THR A 133 -0.40 0.47 -6.91
N ALA A 134 -0.19 0.29 -8.22
CA ALA A 134 -0.19 1.37 -9.20
C ALA A 134 -1.61 1.95 -9.41
N SER A 135 -2.66 1.12 -9.43
CA SER A 135 -4.04 1.65 -9.47
C SER A 135 -4.37 2.47 -8.21
N SER A 136 -3.91 2.00 -7.04
CA SER A 136 -4.02 2.77 -5.79
C SER A 136 -3.21 4.09 -5.84
N ALA A 137 -2.05 4.09 -6.50
CA ALA A 137 -1.26 5.30 -6.73
C ALA A 137 -1.96 6.29 -7.66
N VAL A 138 -2.62 5.85 -8.74
CA VAL A 138 -3.45 6.74 -9.59
C VAL A 138 -4.58 7.38 -8.77
N ALA A 139 -5.26 6.59 -7.92
CA ALA A 139 -6.31 7.12 -7.04
C ALA A 139 -5.77 8.09 -6.00
N ALA A 140 -4.59 7.85 -5.42
CA ALA A 140 -3.94 8.82 -4.54
C ALA A 140 -3.57 10.10 -5.30
N LEU A 141 -3.01 9.98 -6.51
CA LEU A 141 -2.64 11.10 -7.38
C LEU A 141 -3.84 11.92 -7.82
N SER A 142 -5.05 11.36 -7.94
CA SER A 142 -6.27 12.15 -8.19
C SER A 142 -6.54 13.23 -7.12
N ARG A 143 -5.92 13.11 -5.94
CA ARG A 143 -6.09 14.03 -4.80
C ARG A 143 -4.92 14.98 -4.59
N VAL A 144 -3.76 14.72 -5.21
CA VAL A 144 -2.52 15.48 -4.99
C VAL A 144 -1.86 15.97 -6.27
N CYS A 145 -2.20 15.42 -7.44
CA CYS A 145 -1.66 15.82 -8.74
C CYS A 145 -2.70 16.63 -9.50
N THR A 146 -2.29 17.79 -10.02
CA THR A 146 -3.18 18.69 -10.77
C THR A 146 -2.97 18.68 -12.28
N GLY A 147 -1.91 18.01 -12.75
CA GLY A 147 -1.65 17.80 -14.17
C GLY A 147 -1.44 16.33 -14.51
N PRO A 148 -0.72 16.04 -15.62
CA PRO A 148 -0.65 14.70 -16.17
C PRO A 148 0.13 13.74 -15.26
N VAL A 149 -0.32 12.48 -15.26
CA VAL A 149 0.39 11.35 -14.65
C VAL A 149 0.93 10.46 -15.76
N THR A 150 2.23 10.22 -15.81
CA THR A 150 2.81 9.31 -16.83
C THR A 150 3.17 7.97 -16.20
N ALA A 151 2.52 6.90 -16.63
CA ALA A 151 2.83 5.53 -16.22
C ALA A 151 3.81 4.87 -17.21
N TYR A 152 4.94 4.39 -16.69
CA TYR A 152 5.95 3.66 -17.46
C TYR A 152 5.74 2.16 -17.27
N VAL A 153 5.47 1.46 -18.37
CA VAL A 153 4.98 0.06 -18.35
C VAL A 153 5.63 -0.78 -19.44
N ARG A 154 5.60 -2.12 -19.27
CA ARG A 154 6.31 -3.06 -20.17
C ARG A 154 5.46 -3.62 -21.32
N SER A 155 4.15 -3.33 -21.34
CA SER A 155 3.27 -3.86 -22.37
C SER A 155 2.07 -2.95 -22.61
N GLU A 156 1.55 -3.01 -23.84
CA GLU A 156 0.37 -2.23 -24.23
C GLU A 156 -0.88 -2.61 -23.42
N ALA A 157 -1.02 -3.88 -23.02
CA ALA A 157 -2.11 -4.31 -22.14
C ALA A 157 -2.08 -3.58 -20.79
N ARG A 158 -0.89 -3.41 -20.19
CA ARG A 158 -0.71 -2.63 -18.96
C ARG A 158 -0.92 -1.14 -19.19
N ALA A 159 -0.53 -0.64 -20.36
CA ALA A 159 -0.77 0.75 -20.73
C ALA A 159 -2.28 1.04 -20.82
N ALA A 160 -3.04 0.18 -21.49
CA ALA A 160 -4.49 0.26 -21.56
C ALA A 160 -5.14 0.19 -20.17
N GLU A 161 -4.67 -0.71 -19.30
CA GLU A 161 -5.15 -0.81 -17.90
C GLU A 161 -4.92 0.52 -17.14
N MET A 162 -3.73 1.12 -17.25
CA MET A 162 -3.42 2.40 -16.58
C MET A 162 -4.26 3.56 -17.12
N ARG A 163 -4.48 3.64 -18.43
CA ARG A 163 -5.37 4.67 -19.01
C ARG A 163 -6.82 4.48 -18.55
N GLY A 164 -7.30 3.24 -18.47
CA GLY A 164 -8.62 2.92 -17.93
C GLY A 164 -8.78 3.37 -16.46
N TRP A 165 -7.75 3.20 -15.62
CA TRP A 165 -7.77 3.77 -14.27
C TRP A 165 -7.84 5.30 -14.29
N GLY A 166 -7.09 5.95 -15.18
CA GLY A 166 -7.14 7.39 -15.37
C GLY A 166 -8.54 7.89 -15.74
N GLU A 167 -9.18 7.29 -16.74
CA GLU A 167 -10.55 7.62 -17.16
C GLU A 167 -11.55 7.46 -16.02
N ARG A 168 -11.47 6.34 -15.29
CA ARG A 168 -12.36 6.05 -14.15
C ARG A 168 -12.22 7.06 -13.01
N LEU A 169 -11.00 7.53 -12.77
CA LEU A 169 -10.66 8.41 -11.65
C LEU A 169 -10.62 9.89 -12.04
N GLY A 170 -10.84 10.23 -13.30
CA GLY A 170 -10.75 11.61 -13.80
C GLY A 170 -9.33 12.16 -13.82
N VAL A 171 -8.32 11.31 -14.03
CA VAL A 171 -6.89 11.69 -14.07
C VAL A 171 -6.37 11.56 -15.51
N ASP A 172 -5.67 12.59 -16.03
CA ASP A 172 -4.95 12.51 -17.31
C ASP A 172 -3.75 11.55 -17.18
N VAL A 173 -4.02 10.25 -17.34
CA VAL A 173 -2.98 9.22 -17.34
C VAL A 173 -2.47 9.00 -18.75
N ARG A 174 -1.20 9.33 -18.95
CA ARG A 174 -0.41 9.02 -20.14
C ARG A 174 0.44 7.78 -19.88
N THR A 175 0.86 7.13 -20.96
CA THR A 175 1.67 5.92 -20.85
C THR A 175 2.91 6.02 -21.73
N ALA A 176 4.02 5.52 -21.24
CA ALA A 176 5.29 5.42 -21.97
C ALA A 176 5.89 4.02 -21.80
N ASP A 177 6.77 3.63 -22.72
CA ASP A 177 7.48 2.36 -22.65
C ASP A 177 8.45 2.35 -21.45
N TRP A 178 8.60 1.19 -20.82
CA TRP A 178 9.56 0.99 -19.74
C TRP A 178 11.01 1.27 -20.16
N ALA A 179 11.35 1.08 -21.43
CA ALA A 179 12.66 1.45 -21.98
C ALA A 179 12.98 2.94 -21.78
N ASP A 180 11.96 3.79 -21.69
CA ASP A 180 12.08 5.23 -21.48
C ASP A 180 11.94 5.63 -20.00
N ALA A 181 11.89 4.69 -19.05
CA ALA A 181 11.61 4.96 -17.63
C ALA A 181 12.57 5.96 -16.96
N ALA A 182 13.77 6.17 -17.48
CA ALA A 182 14.66 7.24 -17.01
C ALA A 182 14.06 8.66 -17.17
N HIS A 183 13.13 8.84 -18.12
CA HIS A 183 12.39 10.10 -18.28
C HIS A 183 11.48 10.39 -17.08
N ALA A 184 10.98 9.35 -16.40
CA ALA A 184 10.13 9.47 -15.22
C ALA A 184 10.82 10.27 -14.11
N LEU A 185 12.14 10.11 -13.96
CA LEU A 185 12.94 10.61 -12.84
C LEU A 185 13.04 12.14 -12.80
N ARG A 186 12.64 12.82 -13.89
CA ARG A 186 12.55 14.28 -13.98
C ARG A 186 11.20 14.84 -13.51
N SER A 187 10.26 13.98 -13.14
CA SER A 187 8.96 14.41 -12.64
C SER A 187 9.09 14.96 -11.22
N PRO A 188 8.27 15.96 -10.84
CA PRO A 188 8.21 16.51 -9.48
C PRO A 188 7.90 15.44 -8.42
N LEU A 189 7.08 14.46 -8.77
CA LEU A 189 6.80 13.28 -7.96
C LEU A 189 6.93 12.01 -8.81
N VAL A 190 7.68 11.03 -8.31
CA VAL A 190 7.80 9.69 -8.91
C VAL A 190 7.33 8.66 -7.90
N ILE A 191 6.36 7.84 -8.27
CA ILE A 191 5.88 6.72 -7.44
C ILE A 191 6.37 5.41 -8.05
N ALA A 192 7.28 4.72 -7.36
CA ALA A 192 7.77 3.41 -7.77
C ALA A 192 6.95 2.32 -7.08
N THR A 193 6.22 1.53 -7.88
CA THR A 193 5.36 0.44 -7.38
C THR A 193 5.85 -0.94 -7.82
N THR A 194 7.10 -1.04 -8.28
CA THR A 194 7.65 -2.27 -8.84
C THR A 194 8.28 -3.17 -7.78
N PRO A 195 8.41 -4.49 -8.05
CA PRO A 195 9.18 -5.37 -7.18
C PRO A 195 10.64 -4.93 -7.01
N ALA A 196 11.26 -5.34 -5.90
CA ALA A 196 12.67 -5.08 -5.61
C ALA A 196 13.58 -5.51 -6.77
N GLY A 197 14.63 -4.72 -7.03
CA GLY A 197 15.56 -4.94 -8.14
C GLY A 197 15.10 -4.38 -9.49
N THR A 198 13.82 -4.08 -9.67
CA THR A 198 13.28 -3.64 -10.99
C THR A 198 13.82 -2.27 -11.42
N THR A 199 14.05 -1.36 -10.48
CA THR A 199 14.47 0.02 -10.74
C THR A 199 15.95 0.26 -10.46
N ASP A 200 16.74 -0.78 -10.17
CA ASP A 200 18.14 -0.63 -9.78
C ASP A 200 18.98 0.03 -10.89
N ALA A 201 18.73 -0.32 -12.15
CA ALA A 201 19.39 0.29 -13.30
C ALA A 201 19.07 1.78 -13.46
N LEU A 202 17.93 2.26 -12.93
CA LEU A 202 17.54 3.67 -12.97
C LEU A 202 18.28 4.51 -11.92
N ALA A 203 18.93 3.89 -10.93
CA ALA A 203 19.65 4.62 -9.88
C ALA A 203 20.78 5.50 -10.44
N ALA A 204 21.43 5.05 -11.52
CA ALA A 204 22.50 5.82 -12.18
C ALA A 204 21.97 7.03 -12.97
N GLU A 205 20.67 7.07 -13.27
CA GLU A 205 20.01 8.09 -14.09
C GLU A 205 19.30 9.16 -13.24
N VAL A 206 19.37 9.05 -11.91
CA VAL A 206 18.74 10.02 -11.01
C VAL A 206 19.39 11.39 -11.23
N PRO A 207 18.60 12.45 -11.53
CA PRO A 207 19.15 13.77 -11.82
C PRO A 207 19.77 14.40 -10.57
N ALA A 208 20.65 15.39 -10.75
CA ALA A 208 21.40 16.03 -9.66
C ALA A 208 20.51 16.80 -8.65
N ALA A 209 19.29 17.17 -9.05
CA ALA A 209 18.30 17.80 -8.17
C ALA A 209 16.92 17.17 -8.50
N PRO A 210 16.64 15.95 -8.02
CA PRO A 210 15.38 15.29 -8.28
C PRO A 210 14.27 15.85 -7.40
N GLY A 211 13.02 15.62 -7.81
CA GLY A 211 11.84 15.92 -6.98
C GLY A 211 11.68 14.93 -5.82
N THR A 212 10.45 14.52 -5.54
CA THR A 212 10.16 13.49 -4.52
C THR A 212 10.02 12.11 -5.14
N LEU A 213 10.68 11.11 -4.54
CA LEU A 213 10.42 9.71 -4.79
C LEU A 213 9.50 9.16 -3.71
N PHE A 214 8.46 8.45 -4.13
CA PHE A 214 7.70 7.52 -3.27
C PHE A 214 7.99 6.10 -3.74
N ASP A 215 8.88 5.41 -3.03
CA ASP A 215 9.16 4.00 -3.27
C ASP A 215 8.32 3.15 -2.30
N VAL A 216 7.41 2.33 -2.82
CA VAL A 216 6.51 1.52 -1.97
C VAL A 216 7.22 0.35 -1.30
N LEU A 217 8.48 0.08 -1.67
CA LEU A 217 9.30 -0.93 -1.00
C LEU A 217 9.80 -0.40 0.34
N TYR A 218 9.85 -1.30 1.33
CA TYR A 218 10.43 -1.03 2.65
C TYR A 218 11.49 -2.05 3.06
N ASP A 219 11.69 -3.11 2.28
CA ASP A 219 12.66 -4.16 2.52
C ASP A 219 13.00 -4.83 1.17
N PRO A 220 14.27 -4.88 0.74
CA PRO A 220 15.43 -4.21 1.36
C PRO A 220 15.33 -2.68 1.34
N TRP A 221 15.97 -1.99 2.29
CA TRP A 221 15.96 -0.53 2.38
C TRP A 221 17.31 0.06 2.83
N PRO A 222 17.79 1.19 2.24
CA PRO A 222 17.21 1.86 1.07
C PRO A 222 17.32 1.02 -0.20
N THR A 223 16.37 1.17 -1.13
CA THR A 223 16.53 0.64 -2.49
C THR A 223 17.65 1.41 -3.22
N ALA A 224 18.21 0.84 -4.29
CA ALA A 224 19.23 1.53 -5.08
C ALA A 224 18.71 2.89 -5.60
N LEU A 225 17.45 2.93 -6.02
CA LEU A 225 16.80 4.15 -6.49
C LEU A 225 16.65 5.18 -5.35
N ALA A 226 16.16 4.77 -4.17
CA ALA A 226 15.98 5.66 -3.01
C ALA A 226 17.31 6.19 -2.47
N ALA A 227 18.36 5.35 -2.47
CA ALA A 227 19.71 5.75 -2.07
C ALA A 227 20.28 6.83 -3.00
N ALA A 228 20.18 6.64 -4.32
CA ALA A 228 20.59 7.64 -5.31
C ALA A 228 19.77 8.94 -5.19
N TRP A 229 18.45 8.82 -4.96
CA TRP A 229 17.56 9.97 -4.77
C TRP A 229 17.98 10.85 -3.59
N SER A 230 18.23 10.21 -2.44
CA SER A 230 18.67 10.88 -1.22
C SER A 230 20.07 11.47 -1.39
N GLY A 231 20.97 10.75 -2.07
CA GLY A 231 22.32 11.21 -2.38
C GLY A 231 22.36 12.49 -3.22
N ASN A 232 21.35 12.70 -4.08
CA ASN A 232 21.19 13.90 -4.88
C ASN A 232 20.27 14.96 -4.21
N GLY A 233 19.96 14.80 -2.91
CA GLY A 233 19.20 15.77 -2.12
C GLY A 233 17.69 15.79 -2.36
N GLY A 234 17.13 14.80 -3.08
CA GLY A 234 15.69 14.69 -3.29
C GLY A 234 14.95 14.16 -2.07
N GLY A 235 13.65 14.48 -1.98
CA GLY A 235 12.78 13.93 -0.95
C GLY A 235 12.47 12.46 -1.19
N VAL A 236 12.40 11.66 -0.11
CA VAL A 236 12.03 10.24 -0.19
C VAL A 236 10.90 9.94 0.79
N VAL A 237 9.83 9.36 0.27
CA VAL A 237 8.75 8.69 1.01
C VAL A 237 8.97 7.18 0.82
N GLY A 238 9.14 6.45 1.92
CA GLY A 238 9.46 5.03 1.86
C GLY A 238 8.22 4.13 2.02
N GLY A 239 8.37 2.85 1.70
CA GLY A 239 7.28 1.88 1.84
C GLY A 239 6.83 1.70 3.29
N LEU A 240 7.69 2.00 4.27
CA LEU A 240 7.30 1.97 5.68
C LEU A 240 6.34 3.12 6.01
N ASP A 241 6.49 4.29 5.38
CA ASP A 241 5.56 5.41 5.55
C ASP A 241 4.17 4.99 5.05
N LEU A 242 4.08 4.39 3.86
CA LEU A 242 2.83 3.80 3.36
C LEU A 242 2.28 2.76 4.33
N LEU A 243 3.11 1.79 4.73
CA LEU A 243 2.70 0.64 5.52
C LEU A 243 2.11 1.07 6.88
N VAL A 244 2.72 2.06 7.54
CA VAL A 244 2.23 2.61 8.82
C VAL A 244 0.89 3.31 8.60
N HIS A 245 0.77 4.21 7.62
CA HIS A 245 -0.47 4.93 7.41
C HIS A 245 -1.62 4.02 6.98
N GLN A 246 -1.39 3.05 6.08
CA GLN A 246 -2.44 2.09 5.70
C GLN A 246 -2.83 1.16 6.86
N ALA A 247 -1.89 0.83 7.76
CA ALA A 247 -2.16 0.02 8.94
C ALA A 247 -2.95 0.80 10.01
N VAL A 248 -2.74 2.11 10.15
CA VAL A 248 -3.55 2.97 11.03
C VAL A 248 -5.03 2.84 10.67
N PHE A 249 -5.38 3.00 9.40
CA PHE A 249 -6.77 2.83 8.94
C PHE A 249 -7.29 1.40 9.17
N GLN A 250 -6.45 0.37 8.96
CA GLN A 250 -6.83 -1.02 9.24
C GLN A 250 -7.13 -1.26 10.72
N VAL A 251 -6.28 -0.76 11.63
CA VAL A 251 -6.51 -0.87 13.07
C VAL A 251 -7.83 -0.20 13.46
N GLU A 252 -8.07 1.01 12.98
CA GLU A 252 -9.31 1.74 13.28
C GLU A 252 -10.55 0.99 12.80
N GLN A 253 -10.52 0.50 11.56
CA GLN A 253 -11.62 -0.27 10.97
C GLN A 253 -11.88 -1.59 11.67
N MET A 254 -10.83 -2.36 11.97
CA MET A 254 -10.96 -3.69 12.58
C MET A 254 -11.37 -3.60 14.06
N THR A 255 -10.81 -2.65 14.82
CA THR A 255 -10.99 -2.55 16.27
C THR A 255 -12.11 -1.60 16.70
N GLY A 256 -12.54 -0.70 15.81
CA GLY A 256 -13.45 0.40 16.16
C GLY A 256 -12.83 1.41 17.14
N ARG A 257 -11.49 1.44 17.26
CA ARG A 257 -10.76 2.39 18.12
C ARG A 257 -10.04 3.42 17.26
N SER A 258 -10.37 4.69 17.47
CA SER A 258 -9.71 5.83 16.82
C SER A 258 -9.41 6.94 17.86
N PRO A 259 -8.27 7.65 17.74
CA PRO A 259 -7.23 7.45 16.74
C PRO A 259 -6.37 6.22 17.01
N ALA A 260 -5.98 5.48 15.96
CA ALA A 260 -4.95 4.46 16.11
C ALA A 260 -3.56 5.09 16.41
N PRO A 261 -2.70 4.43 17.21
CA PRO A 261 -1.48 5.03 17.76
C PRO A 261 -0.32 5.04 16.75
N LEU A 262 -0.42 5.92 15.74
CA LEU A 262 0.54 6.04 14.63
C LEU A 262 2.00 6.06 15.09
N ARG A 263 2.32 6.86 16.11
CA ARG A 263 3.70 6.98 16.61
C ARG A 263 4.25 5.66 17.16
N ALA A 264 3.45 4.91 17.93
CA ALA A 264 3.86 3.63 18.49
C ALA A 264 4.08 2.60 17.37
N MET A 265 3.16 2.56 16.40
CA MET A 265 3.28 1.69 15.22
C MET A 265 4.55 2.00 14.43
N ARG A 266 4.82 3.28 14.15
CA ARG A 266 6.02 3.72 13.41
C ARG A 266 7.31 3.29 14.12
N ILE A 267 7.43 3.56 15.42
CA ILE A 267 8.61 3.17 16.21
C ILE A 267 8.84 1.66 16.15
N ALA A 268 7.77 0.87 16.30
CA ALA A 268 7.87 -0.59 16.24
C ALA A 268 8.30 -1.09 14.85
N GLY A 269 7.75 -0.51 13.78
CA GLY A 269 8.11 -0.82 12.40
C GLY A 269 9.57 -0.51 12.08
N GLU A 270 10.04 0.68 12.47
CA GLU A 270 11.43 1.08 12.28
C GLU A 270 12.41 0.20 13.08
N HIS A 271 12.06 -0.14 14.33
CA HIS A 271 12.87 -1.04 15.14
C HIS A 271 12.97 -2.43 14.50
N ALA A 272 11.85 -2.97 14.02
CA ALA A 272 11.83 -4.27 13.36
C ALA A 272 12.58 -4.28 12.02
N LEU A 273 12.60 -3.16 11.29
CA LEU A 273 13.36 -3.04 10.05
C LEU A 273 14.87 -2.94 10.30
N ARG A 274 15.30 -2.17 11.32
CA ARG A 274 16.71 -2.08 11.72
C ARG A 274 17.30 -3.38 12.27
N ALA A 275 16.46 -4.30 12.72
CA ALA A 275 16.88 -5.59 13.27
C ALA A 275 17.05 -6.70 12.21
N ARG A 276 16.85 -6.39 10.92
CA ARG A 276 17.02 -7.33 9.80
C ARG A 276 18.44 -7.33 9.25
#